data_AF-A0A4Y2MYT3-F1
#
_entry.id   AF-A0A4Y2MYT3-F1
#
_cell.length_a   1.000
_cell.length_b   1.000
_cell.length_c   1.000
_cell.angle_alpha   90.00
_cell.angle_beta   90.00
_cell.angle_gamma   90.00
#
_symmetry.space_group_name_H-M   'P 1'
#
loop_
_entity.id
_entity.type
_entity.pdbx_description
1 polymer ?
#
loop_
_entity_poly.entity_id
_entity_poly.type
_entity_poly.pdbx_seq_one_letter_code
_entity_poly.pdbx_strand_id
1 'polypeptide(L)'
;MKGKKEKKMNEEMKKFRNIRVKKRLQNGNVKKKKIEIEGRKRQEEIQIAERRRQEGTERRKLEYEERKRKEEIEFELQKIRLGAEGRVSNSVANQNVNSTQIKPKLELNHLMQKFNSDQSDISLYLIMFERLAKQAQILENTWVTHMLGPQCNVMDTHLGRANEITANWKLTR
;
A
#
# COMPACT_ATOMS: atom_id res chain seq x y z
N MET A 1 60.75 59.92 -35.07
CA MET A 1 59.38 59.91 -34.49
C MET A 1 58.56 58.62 -34.76
N LYS A 2 58.77 57.87 -35.86
CA LYS A 2 57.99 56.66 -36.21
C LYS A 2 57.97 55.56 -35.12
N GLY A 3 59.12 55.19 -34.56
CA GLY A 3 59.19 54.07 -33.59
C GLY A 3 58.48 54.28 -32.25
N LYS A 4 58.26 55.54 -31.81
CA LYS A 4 57.49 55.81 -30.57
C LYS A 4 55.99 55.58 -30.75
N LYS A 5 55.43 55.93 -31.93
CA LYS A 5 54.01 55.70 -32.24
C LYS A 5 53.69 54.21 -32.37
N GLU A 6 54.58 53.47 -33.01
CA GLU A 6 54.42 52.02 -33.21
C GLU A 6 54.50 51.24 -31.89
N LYS A 7 55.42 51.59 -30.99
CA LYS A 7 55.47 51.04 -29.62
C LYS A 7 54.17 51.30 -28.86
N LYS A 8 53.64 52.53 -28.91
CA LYS A 8 52.38 52.90 -28.26
C LYS A 8 51.20 52.08 -28.80
N MET A 9 51.10 51.96 -30.13
CA MET A 9 50.06 51.17 -30.79
C MET A 9 50.15 49.67 -30.43
N ASN A 10 51.36 49.11 -30.35
CA ASN A 10 51.57 47.72 -29.94
C ASN A 10 51.17 47.49 -28.47
N GLU A 11 51.50 48.42 -27.57
CA GLU A 11 51.04 48.36 -26.18
C GLU A 11 49.52 48.43 -26.05
N GLU A 12 48.85 49.28 -26.83
CA GLU A 12 47.39 49.36 -26.85
C GLU A 12 46.76 48.06 -27.38
N MET A 13 47.30 47.49 -28.46
CA MET A 13 46.84 46.18 -28.95
C MET A 13 47.02 45.07 -27.92
N LYS A 14 48.14 45.07 -27.17
CA LYS A 14 48.35 44.12 -26.06
C LYS A 14 47.29 44.29 -24.97
N LYS A 15 46.93 45.53 -24.62
CA LYS A 15 45.85 45.81 -23.65
C LYS A 15 44.51 45.29 -24.15
N PHE A 16 44.13 45.58 -25.39
CA PHE A 16 42.88 45.06 -25.99
C PHE A 16 42.83 43.54 -26.02
N ARG A 17 43.95 42.89 -26.39
CA ARG A 17 44.06 41.43 -26.38
C ARG A 17 43.86 40.87 -24.97
N ASN A 18 44.53 41.44 -23.97
CA ASN A 18 44.42 41.01 -22.59
C ASN A 18 42.99 41.17 -22.04
N ILE A 19 42.30 42.27 -22.36
CA ILE A 19 40.90 42.49 -21.97
C ILE A 19 39.99 41.40 -22.58
N ARG A 20 40.16 41.10 -23.88
CA ARG A 20 39.38 40.07 -24.58
C ARG A 20 39.61 38.69 -23.97
N VAL A 21 40.86 38.35 -23.68
CA VAL A 21 41.21 37.07 -23.02
C VAL A 21 40.59 37.00 -21.62
N LYS A 22 40.71 38.06 -20.81
CA LYS A 22 40.13 38.13 -19.46
C LYS A 22 38.60 37.94 -19.49
N LYS A 23 37.90 38.59 -20.43
CA LYS A 23 36.45 38.47 -20.59
C LYS A 23 36.03 37.04 -21.00
N ARG A 24 36.80 36.39 -21.88
CA ARG A 24 36.55 34.98 -22.27
C ARG A 24 36.71 34.02 -21.09
N LEU A 25 37.78 34.17 -20.31
CA LEU A 25 38.02 33.37 -19.11
C LEU A 25 36.90 33.55 -18.08
N GLN A 26 36.50 34.80 -17.84
CA GLN A 26 35.42 35.10 -16.90
C GLN A 26 34.09 34.47 -17.33
N ASN A 27 33.73 34.58 -18.62
CA ASN A 27 32.54 33.92 -19.16
C ASN A 27 32.62 32.39 -19.08
N GLY A 28 33.80 31.80 -19.34
CA GLY A 28 34.04 30.37 -19.19
C GLY A 28 33.83 29.90 -17.75
N ASN A 29 34.36 30.65 -16.78
CA ASN A 29 34.20 30.34 -15.35
C ASN A 29 32.75 30.44 -14.89
N VAL A 30 32.01 31.47 -15.35
CA VAL A 30 30.58 31.61 -15.04
C VAL A 30 29.78 30.44 -15.59
N LYS A 31 30.04 30.03 -16.84
CA LYS A 31 29.39 28.86 -17.44
C LYS A 31 29.70 27.58 -16.67
N LYS A 32 30.97 27.35 -16.32
CA LYS A 32 31.41 26.18 -15.54
C LYS A 32 30.71 26.11 -14.19
N LYS A 33 30.68 27.22 -13.45
CA LYS A 33 30.03 27.30 -12.13
C LYS A 33 28.51 27.06 -12.23
N LYS A 34 27.86 27.53 -13.29
CA LYS A 34 26.44 27.28 -13.54
C LYS A 34 26.15 25.79 -13.74
N ILE A 35 26.95 25.10 -14.56
CA ILE A 35 26.81 23.66 -14.81
C ILE A 35 27.04 22.86 -13.52
N GLU A 36 28.04 23.24 -12.73
CA GLU A 36 28.34 22.60 -11.45
C GLU A 36 27.18 22.71 -10.45
N ILE A 37 26.60 23.91 -10.31
CA ILE A 37 25.43 24.14 -9.44
C ILE A 37 24.24 23.31 -9.92
N GLU A 38 23.99 23.26 -11.22
CA GLU A 38 22.87 22.50 -11.78
C GLU A 38 23.07 20.98 -11.61
N GLY A 39 24.30 20.49 -11.81
CA GLY A 39 24.66 19.10 -11.55
C GLY A 39 24.46 18.70 -10.09
N ARG A 40 24.88 19.56 -9.15
CA ARG A 40 24.68 19.34 -7.71
C ARG A 40 23.19 19.33 -7.34
N LYS A 41 22.39 20.25 -7.88
CA LYS A 41 20.94 20.27 -7.64
C LYS A 41 20.26 18.99 -8.11
N ARG A 42 20.62 18.48 -9.30
CA ARG A 42 20.08 17.21 -9.81
C ARG A 42 20.47 16.03 -8.91
N GLN A 43 21.71 15.99 -8.42
CA GLN A 43 22.14 14.96 -7.48
C GLN A 43 21.40 15.03 -6.15
N GLU A 44 21.21 16.22 -5.59
CA GLU A 44 20.45 16.43 -4.36
C GLU A 44 18.98 16.01 -4.53
N GLU A 45 18.37 16.34 -5.67
CA GLU A 45 16.99 15.94 -5.99
C GLU A 45 16.84 14.41 -6.07
N ILE A 46 17.77 13.72 -6.72
CA ILE A 46 17.80 12.25 -6.78
C ILE A 46 17.92 11.65 -5.37
N GLN A 47 18.84 12.17 -4.54
CA GLN A 47 19.02 11.68 -3.17
C GLN A 47 17.77 11.88 -2.31
N ILE A 48 17.09 13.03 -2.45
CA ILE A 48 15.83 13.31 -1.73
C ILE A 48 14.73 12.36 -2.20
N ALA A 49 14.60 12.12 -3.51
CA ALA A 49 13.61 11.20 -4.06
C ALA A 49 13.84 9.75 -3.58
N GLU A 50 15.09 9.29 -3.57
CA GLU A 50 15.48 7.97 -3.07
C GLU A 50 15.12 7.81 -1.59
N ARG A 51 15.48 8.80 -0.75
CA ARG A 51 15.16 8.80 0.68
C ARG A 51 13.65 8.75 0.92
N ARG A 52 12.87 9.58 0.21
CA ARG A 52 11.40 9.57 0.32
C ARG A 52 10.80 8.23 -0.08
N ARG A 53 11.36 7.56 -1.09
CA ARG A 53 10.92 6.22 -1.50
C ARG A 53 11.19 5.20 -0.39
N GLN A 54 12.38 5.23 0.22
CA GLN A 54 12.74 4.35 1.34
C GLN A 54 11.88 4.60 2.59
N GLU A 55 11.74 5.86 3.00
CA GLU A 55 10.86 6.25 4.12
C GLU A 55 9.41 5.82 3.87
N GLY A 56 8.92 5.97 2.64
CA GLY A 56 7.59 5.51 2.23
C GLY A 56 7.41 4.00 2.37
N THR A 57 8.42 3.21 2.00
CA THR A 57 8.38 1.75 2.16
C THR A 57 8.43 1.32 3.62
N GLU A 58 9.29 1.95 4.43
CA GLU A 58 9.42 1.62 5.86
C GLU A 58 8.16 2.03 6.64
N ARG A 59 7.57 3.20 6.34
CA ARG A 59 6.30 3.60 6.95
C ARG A 59 5.18 2.59 6.69
N ARG A 60 5.06 2.07 5.47
CA ARG A 60 4.03 1.07 5.14
C ARG A 60 4.25 -0.25 5.90
N LYS A 61 5.50 -0.70 6.02
CA LYS A 61 5.84 -1.89 6.81
C LYS A 61 5.47 -1.71 8.28
N LEU A 62 5.83 -0.55 8.86
CA LEU A 62 5.51 -0.24 10.25
C LEU A 62 3.99 -0.17 10.49
N GLU A 63 3.25 0.47 9.60
CA GLU A 63 1.78 0.54 9.68
C GLU A 63 1.13 -0.85 9.61
N TYR A 64 1.65 -1.71 8.72
CA TYR A 64 1.18 -3.10 8.62
C TYR A 64 1.45 -3.90 9.90
N GLU A 65 2.67 -3.81 10.45
CA GLU A 65 3.03 -4.49 11.69
C GLU A 65 2.22 -3.98 12.89
N GLU A 66 1.98 -2.66 12.99
CA GLU A 66 1.14 -2.08 14.03
C GLU A 66 -0.31 -2.57 13.94
N ARG A 67 -0.88 -2.59 12.72
CA ARG A 67 -2.23 -3.11 12.47
C ARG A 67 -2.33 -4.58 12.86
N LYS A 68 -1.36 -5.40 12.45
CA LYS A 68 -1.29 -6.82 12.79
C LYS A 68 -1.23 -7.06 14.30
N ARG A 69 -0.41 -6.29 15.04
CA ARG A 69 -0.36 -6.36 16.50
C ARG A 69 -1.68 -5.97 17.15
N LYS A 70 -2.35 -4.94 16.61
CA LYS A 70 -3.65 -4.50 17.12
C LYS A 70 -4.72 -5.58 16.92
N GLU A 71 -4.74 -6.20 15.74
CA GLU A 71 -5.64 -7.32 15.43
C GLU A 71 -5.36 -8.53 16.35
N GLU A 72 -4.08 -8.85 16.61
CA GLU A 72 -3.70 -9.94 17.52
C GLU A 72 -4.16 -9.67 18.97
N ILE A 73 -3.98 -8.45 19.46
CA ILE A 73 -4.46 -8.05 20.80
C ILE A 73 -5.99 -8.09 20.86
N GLU A 74 -6.68 -7.61 19.83
CA GLU A 74 -8.15 -7.64 19.78
C GLU A 74 -8.68 -9.08 19.77
N PHE A 75 -8.02 -9.96 19.02
CA PHE A 75 -8.34 -11.38 18.99
C PHE A 75 -8.16 -12.06 20.37
N GLU A 76 -7.04 -11.83 21.05
CA GLU A 76 -6.81 -12.36 22.40
C GLU A 76 -7.79 -11.79 23.43
N LEU A 77 -8.14 -10.49 23.33
CA LEU A 77 -9.18 -9.89 24.17
C LEU A 77 -10.55 -10.53 23.93
N GLN A 78 -10.92 -10.81 22.67
CA GLN A 78 -12.17 -11.47 22.34
C GLN A 78 -12.21 -12.90 22.90
N LYS A 79 -11.09 -13.63 22.82
CA LYS A 79 -10.93 -14.96 23.41
C LYS A 79 -11.11 -14.95 24.94
N ILE A 80 -10.55 -13.95 25.63
CA ILE A 80 -10.75 -13.78 27.08
C ILE A 80 -12.21 -13.44 27.41
N ARG A 81 -12.86 -12.55 26.64
CA ARG A 81 -14.29 -12.22 26.84
C ARG A 81 -15.18 -13.45 26.73
N LEU A 82 -14.99 -14.25 25.68
CA LEU A 82 -15.73 -15.51 25.49
C LEU A 82 -15.41 -16.54 26.59
N GLY A 83 -14.16 -16.61 27.05
CA GLY A 83 -13.76 -17.47 28.18
C GLY A 83 -14.33 -17.03 29.53
N ALA A 84 -14.55 -15.73 29.73
CA ALA A 84 -15.16 -15.16 30.92
C ALA A 84 -16.70 -15.32 30.90
N GLU A 85 -17.35 -15.07 29.75
CA GLU A 85 -18.79 -15.31 29.55
C GLU A 85 -19.15 -16.80 29.67
N GLY A 86 -18.23 -17.70 29.32
CA GLY A 86 -18.36 -19.14 29.58
C GLY A 86 -18.36 -19.55 31.06
N ARG A 87 -17.98 -18.65 32.00
CA ARG A 87 -18.08 -18.90 33.45
C ARG A 87 -19.28 -18.22 34.13
N VAL A 88 -19.84 -17.15 33.56
CA VAL A 88 -20.96 -16.42 34.19
C VAL A 88 -22.32 -17.08 33.91
N SER A 89 -22.40 -18.00 32.95
CA SER A 89 -23.64 -18.74 32.64
C SER A 89 -23.93 -19.94 33.55
N ASN A 90 -23.08 -20.22 34.56
CA ASN A 90 -23.25 -21.36 35.46
C ASN A 90 -23.93 -20.97 36.79
N SER A 91 -25.05 -20.25 36.78
CA SER A 91 -25.77 -20.00 38.05
C SER A 91 -27.29 -19.89 38.01
N VAL A 92 -27.99 -20.08 36.88
CA VAL A 92 -29.46 -20.14 36.94
C VAL A 92 -30.00 -21.25 36.07
N ALA A 93 -30.62 -22.22 36.76
CA ALA A 93 -31.54 -23.24 36.28
C ALA A 93 -30.91 -24.38 35.48
N ASN A 94 -30.47 -25.39 36.24
CA ASN A 94 -30.80 -26.79 35.96
C ASN A 94 -32.22 -26.88 35.34
N GLN A 95 -32.33 -27.17 34.05
CA GLN A 95 -33.05 -28.33 33.54
C GLN A 95 -32.56 -28.68 32.12
N ASN A 96 -32.34 -29.97 31.94
CA ASN A 96 -32.22 -30.71 30.68
C ASN A 96 -30.80 -30.89 30.10
N VAL A 97 -30.21 -32.00 30.54
CA VAL A 97 -29.08 -32.73 29.97
C VAL A 97 -29.40 -33.28 28.58
N ASN A 98 -29.13 -32.49 27.53
CA ASN A 98 -28.96 -33.00 26.16
C ASN A 98 -27.56 -32.61 25.66
N SER A 99 -26.56 -33.30 26.21
CA SER A 99 -25.20 -33.33 25.68
C SER A 99 -25.19 -34.03 24.33
N THR A 100 -25.19 -33.28 23.21
CA THR A 100 -24.47 -33.56 21.94
C THR A 100 -24.95 -32.62 20.83
N GLN A 101 -24.02 -32.13 20.00
CA GLN A 101 -24.24 -31.30 18.79
C GLN A 101 -24.74 -29.86 19.00
N ILE A 102 -23.84 -28.94 19.30
CA ILE A 102 -23.94 -27.62 18.64
C ILE A 102 -23.47 -27.82 17.21
N LYS A 103 -24.40 -28.23 16.34
CA LYS A 103 -24.27 -28.13 14.88
C LYS A 103 -24.10 -26.63 14.56
N PRO A 104 -23.04 -26.19 13.86
CA PRO A 104 -23.09 -24.93 13.14
C PRO A 104 -23.94 -25.15 11.88
N LYS A 105 -25.25 -25.29 12.09
CA LYS A 105 -26.27 -25.34 11.03
C LYS A 105 -27.24 -24.16 11.22
N LEU A 106 -26.69 -23.00 11.54
CA LEU A 106 -27.35 -21.76 11.15
C LEU A 106 -27.01 -21.59 9.69
N GLU A 107 -27.97 -21.92 8.84
CA GLU A 107 -27.78 -21.96 7.40
C GLU A 107 -27.25 -20.61 6.92
N LEU A 108 -26.05 -20.63 6.33
CA LEU A 108 -25.44 -19.49 5.64
C LEU A 108 -26.48 -18.81 4.72
N ASN A 109 -27.43 -19.60 4.19
CA ASN A 109 -28.62 -19.23 3.41
C ASN A 109 -29.47 -18.09 3.99
N HIS A 110 -29.59 -17.96 5.32
CA HIS A 110 -30.38 -16.89 5.96
C HIS A 110 -29.55 -15.67 6.33
N LEU A 111 -28.25 -15.86 6.55
CA LEU A 111 -27.34 -14.80 7.01
C LEU A 111 -26.67 -14.05 5.85
N MET A 112 -26.53 -14.73 4.70
CA MET A 112 -26.10 -14.13 3.45
C MET A 112 -27.30 -13.52 2.74
N GLN A 113 -27.42 -12.19 2.78
CA GLN A 113 -28.28 -11.49 1.83
C GLN A 113 -27.77 -11.77 0.41
N LYS A 114 -28.70 -11.99 -0.54
CA LYS A 114 -28.35 -12.22 -1.95
C LYS A 114 -27.52 -11.05 -2.46
N PHE A 115 -26.37 -11.35 -3.06
CA PHE A 115 -25.51 -10.34 -3.65
C PHE A 115 -26.24 -9.65 -4.80
N ASN A 116 -26.41 -8.34 -4.70
CA ASN A 116 -26.95 -7.51 -5.78
C ASN A 116 -25.81 -6.67 -6.35
N SER A 117 -25.33 -6.99 -7.55
CA SER A 117 -24.20 -6.29 -8.18
C SER A 117 -24.43 -4.80 -8.42
N ASP A 118 -25.69 -4.37 -8.52
CA ASP A 118 -26.05 -2.99 -8.83
C ASP A 118 -26.06 -2.10 -7.57
N GLN A 119 -26.13 -2.72 -6.38
CA GLN A 119 -26.27 -2.03 -5.09
C GLN A 119 -25.21 -2.43 -4.04
N SER A 120 -24.55 -3.58 -4.21
CA SER A 120 -23.68 -4.18 -3.20
C SER A 120 -22.22 -4.18 -3.65
N ASP A 121 -21.36 -3.57 -2.84
CA ASP A 121 -19.91 -3.63 -3.04
C ASP A 121 -19.40 -5.06 -2.85
N ILE A 122 -18.73 -5.59 -3.88
CA ILE A 122 -18.17 -6.94 -3.89
C ILE A 122 -17.12 -7.13 -2.79
N SER A 123 -16.34 -6.10 -2.47
CA SER A 123 -15.34 -6.17 -1.41
C SER A 123 -15.99 -6.35 -0.03
N LEU A 124 -17.08 -5.62 0.24
CA LEU A 124 -17.84 -5.76 1.49
C LEU A 124 -18.49 -7.14 1.59
N TYR A 125 -19.01 -7.66 0.49
CA TYR A 125 -19.59 -9.00 0.44
C TYR A 125 -18.58 -10.10 0.76
N LEU A 126 -17.37 -10.01 0.19
CA LEU A 126 -16.29 -10.97 0.43
C LEU A 126 -15.79 -10.93 1.88
N ILE A 127 -15.65 -9.73 2.47
CA ILE A 127 -15.26 -9.57 3.89
C ILE A 127 -16.31 -10.16 4.82
N MET A 128 -17.59 -9.96 4.52
CA MET A 128 -18.70 -10.52 5.31
C MET A 128 -18.73 -12.05 5.20
N PHE A 129 -18.58 -12.59 3.99
CA PHE A 129 -18.49 -14.04 3.78
C PHE A 129 -17.32 -14.66 4.54
N GLU A 130 -16.12 -14.06 4.49
CA GLU A 130 -14.93 -14.56 5.17
C GLU A 130 -15.13 -14.65 6.69
N ARG A 131 -15.72 -13.61 7.30
CA ARG A 131 -16.03 -13.60 8.74
C ARG A 131 -16.98 -14.74 9.11
N LEU A 132 -18.01 -14.97 8.30
CA LEU A 132 -18.99 -16.02 8.53
C LEU A 132 -18.41 -17.42 8.30
N ALA A 133 -17.59 -17.60 7.27
CA ALA A 133 -16.91 -18.86 6.98
C ALA A 133 -15.95 -19.24 8.11
N LYS A 134 -15.20 -18.26 8.64
CA LYS A 134 -14.33 -18.45 9.82
C LYS A 134 -15.14 -18.79 11.08
N GLN A 135 -16.25 -18.10 11.32
CA GLN A 135 -17.14 -18.35 12.46
C GLN A 135 -17.79 -19.75 12.38
N ALA A 136 -18.14 -20.19 11.16
CA ALA A 136 -18.68 -21.52 10.89
C ALA A 136 -17.60 -22.62 10.78
N GLN A 137 -16.31 -22.29 11.01
CA GLN A 137 -15.16 -23.19 10.88
C GLN A 137 -15.11 -23.92 9.52
N ILE A 138 -15.54 -23.25 8.46
CA ILE A 138 -15.43 -23.77 7.10
C ILE A 138 -13.95 -23.72 6.71
N LEU A 139 -13.42 -24.82 6.21
CA LEU A 139 -12.03 -24.92 5.78
C LEU A 139 -11.77 -24.03 4.56
N GLU A 140 -10.65 -23.30 4.52
CA GLU A 140 -10.31 -22.36 3.42
C GLU A 140 -10.35 -23.03 2.04
N ASN A 141 -10.04 -24.34 1.95
CA ASN A 141 -10.04 -25.11 0.72
C ASN A 141 -11.46 -25.42 0.18
N THR A 142 -12.52 -25.27 0.98
CA THR A 142 -13.92 -25.48 0.57
C THR A 142 -14.69 -24.18 0.39
N TRP A 143 -14.07 -23.02 0.66
CA TRP A 143 -14.72 -21.70 0.55
C TRP A 143 -15.22 -21.43 -0.86
N VAL A 144 -14.38 -21.66 -1.88
CA VAL A 144 -14.75 -21.45 -3.29
C VAL A 144 -15.95 -22.32 -3.68
N THR A 145 -15.99 -23.58 -3.21
CA THR A 145 -17.11 -24.49 -3.46
C THR A 145 -18.39 -24.02 -2.77
N HIS A 146 -18.28 -23.41 -1.59
CA HIS A 146 -19.43 -22.87 -0.86
C HIS A 146 -19.92 -21.54 -1.49
N MET A 147 -19.03 -20.74 -2.07
CA MET A 147 -19.38 -19.49 -2.77
C MET A 147 -19.96 -19.71 -4.17
N LEU A 148 -19.55 -20.78 -4.86
CA LEU A 148 -19.99 -21.11 -6.22
C LEU A 148 -21.05 -22.20 -6.26
N GLY A 149 -21.31 -22.87 -5.13
CA GLY A 149 -22.33 -23.90 -5.04
C GLY A 149 -23.74 -23.31 -5.10
N PRO A 150 -24.77 -24.12 -5.41
CA PRO A 150 -26.17 -23.68 -5.53
C PRO A 150 -26.75 -23.07 -4.23
N GLN A 151 -25.99 -23.11 -3.15
CA GLN A 151 -26.33 -22.56 -1.83
C GLN A 151 -25.85 -21.10 -1.65
N CYS A 152 -25.00 -20.59 -2.54
CA CYS A 152 -24.61 -19.17 -2.62
C CYS A 152 -24.65 -18.74 -4.09
N ASN A 153 -25.83 -18.36 -4.59
CA ASN A 153 -25.98 -17.80 -5.94
C ASN A 153 -25.32 -16.41 -6.03
N VAL A 154 -23.99 -16.36 -6.19
CA VAL A 154 -23.23 -15.12 -6.39
C VAL A 154 -22.80 -14.96 -7.85
N MET A 155 -22.84 -16.01 -8.66
CA MET A 155 -22.07 -16.05 -9.92
C MET A 155 -22.81 -16.68 -11.11
N ASP A 156 -24.14 -16.69 -11.16
CA ASP A 156 -24.84 -17.20 -12.36
C ASP A 156 -24.73 -16.25 -13.57
N THR A 157 -24.48 -14.95 -13.37
CA THR A 157 -24.50 -13.97 -14.47
C THR A 157 -23.13 -13.56 -15.01
N HIS A 158 -22.01 -13.92 -14.36
CA HIS A 158 -20.67 -13.44 -14.78
C HIS A 158 -19.54 -14.47 -14.62
N LEU A 159 -19.78 -15.71 -15.09
CA LEU A 159 -18.75 -16.76 -15.23
C LEU A 159 -17.50 -16.29 -16.02
N GLY A 160 -17.60 -15.21 -16.79
CA GLY A 160 -16.49 -14.61 -17.54
C GLY A 160 -15.47 -13.80 -16.74
N ARG A 161 -15.71 -13.46 -15.45
CA ARG A 161 -14.80 -12.63 -14.63
C ARG A 161 -14.24 -13.30 -13.37
N ALA A 162 -14.44 -14.61 -13.21
CA ALA A 162 -13.96 -15.34 -12.03
C ALA A 162 -12.43 -15.20 -11.79
N ASN A 163 -11.65 -15.08 -12.86
CA ASN A 163 -10.18 -14.93 -12.77
C ASN A 163 -9.73 -13.57 -12.22
N GLU A 164 -10.45 -12.49 -12.52
CA GLU A 164 -10.10 -11.13 -12.10
C GLU A 164 -10.40 -10.89 -10.62
N ILE A 165 -11.48 -11.49 -10.13
CA ILE A 165 -11.86 -11.48 -8.71
C ILE A 165 -10.90 -12.33 -7.89
N THR A 166 -10.50 -13.51 -8.41
CA THR A 166 -9.50 -14.37 -7.75
C THR A 166 -8.13 -13.69 -7.69
N ALA A 167 -7.74 -12.96 -8.74
CA ALA A 167 -6.50 -12.20 -8.76
C ALA A 167 -6.53 -11.04 -7.75
N ASN A 168 -7.62 -10.27 -7.70
CA ASN A 168 -7.76 -9.19 -6.71
C ASN A 168 -7.83 -9.70 -5.27
N TRP A 169 -8.51 -10.82 -5.01
CA TRP A 169 -8.57 -11.42 -3.67
C TRP A 169 -7.19 -11.90 -3.20
N LYS A 170 -6.38 -12.51 -4.09
CA LYS A 170 -4.98 -12.89 -3.78
C LYS A 170 -4.04 -11.70 -3.63
N LEU A 171 -4.31 -10.58 -4.28
CA LEU A 171 -3.48 -9.36 -4.22
C LEU A 171 -3.76 -8.47 -3.00
N THR A 172 -4.90 -8.70 -2.32
CA THR A 172 -5.32 -7.95 -1.13
C THR A 172 -4.96 -8.68 0.17
N ARG A 173 -4.28 -9.83 0.09
CA ARG A 173 -3.74 -10.60 1.22
C ARG A 173 -2.23 -10.41 1.34
#